data_AF-A0A844IJB6-F1
#
_entry.id   AF-A0A844IJB6-F1
#
_cell.length_a   1.000
_cell.length_b   1.000
_cell.length_c   1.000
_cell.angle_alpha   90.00
_cell.angle_beta   90.00
_cell.angle_gamma   90.00
#
_symmetry.space_group_name_H-M   'P 1'
#
loop_
_entity.id
_entity.type
_entity.pdbx_description
1 polymer ?
#
loop_
_entity_poly.entity_id
_entity_poly.type
_entity_poly.pdbx_seq_one_letter_code
_entity_poly.pdbx_strand_id
1 'polypeptide(L)'
;MRKYRLFAVISAACICLSILYSLVGVSQTSQSQVLLSTNPPLEKILPFEAGTDRKQSPVTFKLQAVDAGGKLLTNALIKLQISTPPRNPLLTTDFPIVEGTKLLELEAAAPNGKLEFEQMLPIRGNYQIQVNVSPLVANAFASYQQTLNLNVRENPVKYKFFAVIAAILLSLGLLGGWVIGGQEEIKEGEIAPQSVRLLLSALTVVAIVTLLFINITAEVAEAHGDAHSPKNEKIAPSISQSQGMEVRITGNKLATVGRLANLAVEVKDSTTGAAIKDVGLRVKAIALEDNLTVFAYQGFPNSEGKLIWQEQFFDGAPHKVEVEAISLPESSRQFPAVKVAQSMEVEGIAPPMYIRLIGLFYFTAIVGMGMAIGLLIQHRKELPVRGN
;
A
#
# COMPACT_ATOMS: atom_id res chain seq x y z
N MET A 1 -4.55 72.86 20.15
CA MET A 1 -4.16 72.36 18.81
C MET A 1 -2.91 71.46 18.77
N ARG A 2 -1.93 71.57 19.68
CA ARG A 2 -0.68 70.77 19.65
C ARG A 2 -0.87 69.26 19.91
N LYS A 3 -1.86 68.88 20.75
CA LYS A 3 -2.13 67.48 21.12
C LYS A 3 -2.68 66.63 19.96
N TYR A 4 -3.48 67.22 19.06
CA TYR A 4 -4.06 66.51 17.91
C TYR A 4 -3.04 66.24 16.78
N ARG A 5 -1.98 67.04 16.68
CA ARG A 5 -0.88 66.80 15.72
C ARG A 5 -0.07 65.56 16.06
N LEU A 6 0.12 65.28 17.35
CA LEU A 6 0.85 64.08 17.80
C LEU A 6 0.09 62.80 17.45
N PHE A 7 -1.23 62.78 17.68
CA PHE A 7 -2.08 61.63 17.31
C PHE A 7 -2.14 61.40 15.80
N ALA A 8 -2.17 62.46 14.99
CA ALA A 8 -2.12 62.34 13.54
C ALA A 8 -0.80 61.72 13.04
N VAL A 9 0.34 62.11 13.63
CA VAL A 9 1.66 61.56 13.27
C VAL A 9 1.79 60.09 13.68
N ILE A 10 1.31 59.73 14.87
CA ILE A 10 1.34 58.33 15.34
C ILE A 10 0.44 57.46 14.45
N SER A 11 -0.76 57.94 14.10
CA SER A 11 -1.67 57.20 13.22
C SER A 11 -1.09 57.04 11.81
N ALA A 12 -0.49 58.08 11.24
CA ALA A 12 0.20 57.99 9.95
C ALA A 12 1.40 57.02 10.00
N ALA A 13 2.18 57.04 11.08
CA ALA A 13 3.30 56.11 11.27
C ALA A 13 2.83 54.65 11.36
N CYS A 14 1.75 54.37 12.11
CA CYS A 14 1.17 53.03 12.19
C CYS A 14 0.63 52.54 10.84
N ILE A 15 -0.05 53.41 10.07
CA ILE A 15 -0.58 53.08 8.75
C ILE A 15 0.58 52.79 7.78
N CYS A 16 1.62 53.63 7.75
CA CYS A 16 2.81 53.38 6.93
C CYS A 16 3.54 52.10 7.34
N LEU A 17 3.65 51.80 8.65
CA LEU A 17 4.23 50.55 9.12
C LEU A 17 3.40 49.33 8.72
N SER A 18 2.07 49.40 8.76
CA SER A 18 1.21 48.30 8.30
C SER A 18 1.28 48.09 6.79
N ILE A 19 1.42 49.16 5.99
CA ILE A 19 1.62 49.07 4.54
C ILE A 19 3.00 48.46 4.23
N LEU A 20 4.05 48.90 4.92
CA LEU A 20 5.39 48.32 4.80
C LEU A 20 5.42 46.85 5.24
N TYR A 21 4.72 46.48 6.32
CA TYR A 21 4.58 45.07 6.74
C TYR A 21 3.80 44.23 5.73
N SER A 22 2.79 44.80 5.07
CA SER A 22 2.05 44.11 4.01
C SER A 22 2.86 43.94 2.71
N LEU A 23 3.84 44.81 2.46
CA LEU A 23 4.77 44.71 1.31
C LEU A 23 5.92 43.72 1.55
N VAL A 24 6.18 43.31 2.79
CA VAL A 24 7.10 42.19 3.12
C VAL A 24 6.43 40.82 2.85
N GLY A 25 5.18 40.82 2.38
CA GLY A 25 4.44 39.64 1.96
C GLY A 25 5.00 39.01 0.68
N VAL A 26 5.74 37.91 0.87
CA VAL A 26 5.91 36.79 -0.07
C VAL A 26 6.74 37.09 -1.34
N SER A 27 8.02 37.42 -1.18
CA SER A 27 9.01 36.84 -2.12
C SER A 27 9.19 35.36 -1.77
N GLN A 28 8.24 34.51 -2.16
CA GLN A 28 8.53 33.09 -2.33
C GLN A 28 9.52 33.01 -3.49
N THR A 29 10.80 32.83 -3.18
CA THR A 29 11.79 32.46 -4.19
C THR A 29 11.27 31.19 -4.84
N SER A 30 10.93 31.26 -6.12
CA SER A 30 10.45 30.07 -6.82
C SER A 30 11.56 29.02 -6.81
N GLN A 31 11.24 27.81 -6.35
CA GLN A 31 12.18 26.71 -6.21
C GLN A 31 11.82 25.61 -7.22
N SER A 32 12.83 24.89 -7.69
CA SER A 32 12.61 23.67 -8.48
C SER A 32 11.78 22.67 -7.68
N GLN A 33 10.86 21.99 -8.34
CA GLN A 33 9.92 21.08 -7.70
C GLN A 33 9.62 19.87 -8.58
N VAL A 34 9.00 18.86 -7.98
CA VAL A 34 8.47 17.67 -8.65
C VAL A 34 6.96 17.73 -8.58
N LEU A 35 6.31 17.76 -9.74
CA LEU A 35 4.86 17.67 -9.85
C LEU A 35 4.46 16.21 -9.98
N LEU A 36 3.55 15.75 -9.11
CA LEU A 36 2.98 14.41 -9.15
C LEU A 36 1.53 14.46 -9.62
N SER A 37 1.20 13.58 -10.57
CA SER A 37 -0.17 13.28 -10.97
C SER A 37 -0.36 11.77 -11.05
N THR A 38 -1.58 11.30 -10.80
CA THR A 38 -1.92 9.87 -10.78
C THR A 38 -3.11 9.57 -11.67
N ASN A 39 -3.16 8.35 -12.19
CA ASN A 39 -4.35 7.77 -12.82
C ASN A 39 -4.62 6.39 -12.19
N PRO A 40 -5.77 6.17 -11.53
CA PRO A 40 -6.87 7.11 -11.30
C PRO A 40 -6.46 8.33 -10.41
N PRO A 41 -7.25 9.41 -10.38
CA PRO A 41 -6.99 10.54 -9.49
C PRO A 41 -6.98 10.10 -8.03
N LEU A 42 -6.26 10.83 -7.18
CA LEU A 42 -5.97 10.45 -5.79
C LEU A 42 -7.21 10.00 -5.00
N GLU A 43 -8.35 10.66 -5.15
CA GLU A 43 -9.57 10.33 -4.39
C GLU A 43 -10.18 8.96 -4.75
N LYS A 44 -9.82 8.40 -5.91
CA LYS A 44 -10.32 7.13 -6.43
C LYS A 44 -9.34 5.98 -6.28
N ILE A 45 -8.14 6.25 -5.75
CA ILE A 45 -7.16 5.20 -5.44
C ILE A 45 -7.64 4.42 -4.22
N LEU A 46 -7.71 3.11 -4.38
CA LEU A 46 -8.02 2.14 -3.32
C LEU A 46 -6.83 1.18 -3.16
N PRO A 47 -6.62 0.64 -1.96
CA PRO A 47 -5.59 -0.39 -1.75
C PRO A 47 -5.96 -1.69 -2.48
N PHE A 48 -4.95 -2.53 -2.69
CA PHE A 48 -5.14 -3.90 -3.15
C PHE A 48 -6.08 -4.69 -2.21
N GLU A 49 -6.92 -5.55 -2.78
CA GLU A 49 -7.85 -6.41 -2.06
C GLU A 49 -7.70 -7.85 -2.56
N ALA A 50 -7.01 -8.67 -1.77
CA ALA A 50 -6.83 -10.08 -2.06
C ALA A 50 -8.17 -10.85 -2.03
N GLY A 51 -8.31 -11.87 -2.88
CA GLY A 51 -9.47 -12.77 -2.89
C GLY A 51 -10.77 -12.12 -3.34
N THR A 52 -10.71 -11.05 -4.13
CA THR A 52 -11.90 -10.42 -4.71
C THR A 52 -12.00 -10.70 -6.20
N ASP A 53 -13.22 -10.98 -6.70
CA ASP A 53 -13.48 -11.15 -8.15
C ASP A 53 -13.33 -9.82 -8.93
N ARG A 54 -13.10 -8.71 -8.23
CA ARG A 54 -13.00 -7.39 -8.84
C ARG A 54 -11.62 -7.24 -9.45
N LYS A 55 -11.57 -7.09 -10.77
CA LYS A 55 -10.33 -6.74 -11.46
C LYS A 55 -9.78 -5.42 -10.92
N GLN A 56 -8.60 -5.49 -10.30
CA GLN A 56 -7.83 -4.34 -9.86
C GLN A 56 -6.74 -4.01 -10.89
N SER A 57 -6.24 -2.78 -10.85
CA SER A 57 -5.16 -2.32 -11.72
C SER A 57 -4.24 -1.41 -10.91
N PRO A 58 -2.93 -1.43 -11.19
CA PRO A 58 -1.98 -0.58 -10.50
C PRO A 58 -2.27 0.89 -10.80
N VAL A 59 -1.80 1.78 -9.92
CA VAL A 59 -1.93 3.22 -10.11
C VAL A 59 -0.80 3.68 -11.03
N THR A 60 -1.13 4.41 -12.10
CA THR A 60 -0.14 5.10 -12.91
C THR A 60 0.30 6.37 -12.19
N PHE A 61 1.60 6.52 -11.98
CA PHE A 61 2.25 7.70 -11.41
C PHE A 61 2.99 8.46 -12.52
N LYS A 62 2.83 9.79 -12.54
CA LYS A 62 3.55 10.68 -13.45
C LYS A 62 4.24 11.77 -12.64
N LEU A 63 5.56 11.71 -12.59
CA LEU A 63 6.43 12.67 -11.95
C LEU A 63 7.03 13.59 -13.02
N GLN A 64 6.99 14.90 -12.78
CA GLN A 64 7.56 15.90 -13.68
C GLN A 64 8.51 16.80 -12.88
N ALA A 65 9.79 16.74 -13.19
CA ALA A 65 10.81 17.62 -12.61
C ALA A 65 10.77 18.96 -13.35
N VAL A 66 10.52 20.04 -12.61
CA VAL A 66 10.43 21.40 -13.15
C VAL A 66 11.37 22.35 -12.42
N ASP A 67 11.87 23.34 -13.14
CA ASP A 67 12.66 24.43 -12.58
C ASP A 67 11.78 25.45 -11.83
N ALA A 68 12.41 26.47 -11.26
CA ALA A 68 11.75 27.60 -10.63
C ALA A 68 10.80 28.37 -11.56
N GLY A 69 10.96 28.28 -12.88
CA GLY A 69 10.05 28.87 -13.87
C GLY A 69 8.86 27.96 -14.23
N GLY A 70 8.79 26.74 -13.68
CA GLY A 70 7.79 25.73 -14.05
C GLY A 70 8.10 25.00 -15.36
N LYS A 71 9.30 25.19 -15.94
CA LYS A 71 9.72 24.52 -17.17
C LYS A 71 10.34 23.16 -16.82
N LEU A 72 10.08 22.15 -17.65
CA LEU A 72 10.62 20.80 -17.48
C LEU A 72 12.16 20.81 -17.52
N LEU A 73 12.77 20.12 -16.56
CA LEU A 73 14.21 19.89 -16.50
C LEU A 73 14.59 18.75 -17.43
N THR A 74 15.29 19.07 -18.52
CA THR A 74 15.79 18.06 -19.47
C THR A 74 17.00 17.32 -18.92
N ASN A 75 17.19 16.06 -19.33
CA ASN A 75 18.30 15.20 -18.91
C ASN A 75 18.39 15.06 -17.39
N ALA A 76 17.25 14.81 -16.73
CA ALA A 76 17.21 14.56 -15.30
C ALA A 76 17.42 13.07 -15.00
N LEU A 77 18.09 12.78 -13.90
CA LEU A 77 18.10 11.49 -13.23
C LEU A 77 17.15 11.58 -12.05
N ILE A 78 16.12 10.76 -12.05
CA ILE A 78 15.11 10.73 -11.00
C ILE A 78 15.30 9.46 -10.18
N LYS A 79 15.74 9.62 -8.95
CA LYS A 79 15.76 8.56 -7.95
C LYS A 79 14.51 8.66 -7.07
N LEU A 80 13.68 7.65 -7.15
CA LEU A 80 12.39 7.54 -6.50
C LEU A 80 12.44 6.49 -5.40
N GLN A 81 11.89 6.81 -4.24
CA GLN A 81 11.59 5.84 -3.19
C GLN A 81 10.15 6.00 -2.73
N ILE A 82 9.38 4.92 -2.72
CA ILE A 82 8.04 4.86 -2.15
C ILE A 82 8.10 4.09 -0.84
N SER A 83 7.68 4.73 0.24
CA SER A 83 7.57 4.13 1.57
C SER A 83 6.10 3.95 1.95
N THR A 84 5.79 2.79 2.51
CA THR A 84 4.44 2.45 2.96
C THR A 84 4.07 3.23 4.23
N PRO A 85 2.77 3.38 4.51
CA PRO A 85 2.28 4.00 5.75
C PRO A 85 2.91 3.38 7.00
N PRO A 86 3.16 4.17 8.06
CA PRO A 86 3.79 3.68 9.28
C PRO A 86 2.91 2.66 10.00
N ARG A 87 3.54 1.79 10.79
CA ARG A 87 2.86 0.77 11.58
C ARG A 87 1.89 1.38 12.57
N ASN A 88 0.69 0.81 12.64
CA ASN A 88 -0.26 1.10 13.71
C ASN A 88 -0.47 -0.15 14.54
N PRO A 89 -0.05 -0.19 15.82
CA PRO A 89 -0.11 -1.41 16.62
C PRO A 89 -1.55 -1.84 16.96
N LEU A 90 -2.53 -0.95 16.86
CA LEU A 90 -3.92 -1.22 17.25
C LEU A 90 -4.85 -1.41 16.04
N LEU A 91 -4.60 -0.71 14.94
CA LEU A 91 -5.46 -0.70 13.75
C LEU A 91 -4.64 -1.00 12.49
N THR A 92 -4.29 -2.28 12.35
CA THR A 92 -3.44 -2.76 11.26
C THR A 92 -4.23 -2.89 9.97
N THR A 93 -3.51 -2.93 8.87
CA THR A 93 -4.00 -3.15 7.51
C THR A 93 -4.03 -4.64 7.19
N ASP A 94 -4.52 -4.99 6.00
CA ASP A 94 -4.63 -6.38 5.55
C ASP A 94 -3.24 -7.05 5.40
N PHE A 95 -2.19 -6.25 5.25
CA PHE A 95 -0.80 -6.70 5.16
C PHE A 95 0.07 -6.06 6.26
N PRO A 96 -0.05 -6.48 7.55
CA PRO A 96 0.66 -5.85 8.66
C PRO A 96 2.19 -5.88 8.53
N ILE A 97 2.74 -6.88 7.85
CA ILE A 97 4.19 -7.04 7.63
C ILE A 97 4.74 -5.93 6.72
N VAL A 98 3.91 -5.42 5.80
CA VAL A 98 4.24 -4.40 4.81
C VAL A 98 4.24 -2.99 5.41
N GLU A 99 3.58 -2.77 6.54
CA GLU A 99 3.53 -1.46 7.20
C GLU A 99 4.93 -0.98 7.65
N GLY A 100 5.23 0.29 7.39
CA GLY A 100 6.49 0.95 7.76
C GLY A 100 7.71 0.47 7.00
N THR A 101 7.54 -0.03 5.77
CA THR A 101 8.61 -0.57 4.92
C THR A 101 8.77 0.25 3.63
N LYS A 102 9.78 -0.09 2.81
CA LYS A 102 9.93 0.48 1.46
C LYS A 102 9.20 -0.42 0.46
N LEU A 103 8.33 0.17 -0.36
CA LEU A 103 7.60 -0.51 -1.42
C LEU A 103 8.41 -0.59 -2.73
N LEU A 104 9.03 0.54 -3.12
CA LEU A 104 9.75 0.67 -4.38
C LEU A 104 10.96 1.58 -4.21
N GLU A 105 12.09 1.21 -4.81
CA GLU A 105 13.22 2.10 -5.08
C GLU A 105 13.58 1.99 -6.56
N LEU A 106 13.48 3.09 -7.31
CA LEU A 106 13.71 3.13 -8.75
C LEU A 106 14.64 4.30 -9.07
N GLU A 107 15.68 4.04 -9.85
CA GLU A 107 16.53 5.07 -10.41
C GLU A 107 16.39 5.07 -11.93
N ALA A 108 15.90 6.17 -12.48
CA ALA A 108 15.51 6.25 -13.88
C ALA A 108 16.02 7.53 -14.54
N ALA A 109 16.58 7.38 -15.74
CA ALA A 109 16.86 8.50 -16.62
C ALA A 109 15.54 9.07 -17.16
N ALA A 110 15.35 10.38 -17.03
CA ALA A 110 14.21 11.16 -17.50
C ALA A 110 14.70 12.26 -18.47
N PRO A 111 14.98 11.94 -19.75
CA PRO A 111 15.53 12.89 -20.73
C PRO A 111 14.66 14.13 -20.93
N ASN A 112 13.34 13.98 -20.80
CA ASN A 112 12.35 15.05 -20.93
C ASN A 112 11.84 15.58 -19.57
N GLY A 113 12.50 15.21 -18.46
CA GLY A 113 12.10 15.59 -17.11
C GLY A 113 10.86 14.87 -16.59
N LYS A 114 10.39 13.82 -17.28
CA LYS A 114 9.21 13.04 -16.88
C LYS A 114 9.58 11.59 -16.56
N LEU A 115 8.97 11.07 -15.50
CA LEU A 115 9.02 9.67 -15.12
C LEU A 115 7.59 9.15 -14.95
N GLU A 116 7.26 8.10 -15.70
CA GLU A 116 5.96 7.42 -15.64
C GLU A 116 6.16 5.93 -15.31
N PHE A 117 5.42 5.45 -14.32
CA PHE A 117 5.44 4.05 -13.88
C PHE A 117 4.08 3.69 -13.27
N GLU A 118 3.80 2.40 -13.14
CA GLU A 118 2.61 1.88 -12.49
C GLU A 118 3.01 1.08 -11.26
N GLN A 119 2.29 1.29 -10.16
CA GLN A 119 2.53 0.57 -8.90
C GLN A 119 1.22 0.22 -8.22
N MET A 120 1.08 -1.04 -7.83
CA MET A 120 0.01 -1.49 -6.94
C MET A 120 0.31 -1.02 -5.51
N LEU A 121 -0.69 -0.43 -4.86
CA LEU A 121 -0.58 0.06 -3.48
C LEU A 121 -1.27 -0.93 -2.54
N PRO A 122 -0.52 -1.68 -1.72
CA PRO A 122 -1.10 -2.82 -1.01
C PRO A 122 -1.99 -2.46 0.18
N ILE A 123 -1.79 -1.28 0.78
CA ILE A 123 -2.41 -0.93 2.07
C ILE A 123 -2.95 0.50 2.09
N ARG A 124 -3.93 0.75 2.96
CA ARG A 124 -4.43 2.12 3.20
C ARG A 124 -3.41 2.97 3.96
N GLY A 125 -3.50 4.30 3.82
CA GLY A 125 -2.79 5.27 4.64
C GLY A 125 -1.97 6.29 3.83
N ASN A 126 -1.10 7.02 4.54
CA ASN A 126 -0.26 8.06 3.94
C ASN A 126 1.09 7.47 3.51
N TYR A 127 1.26 7.29 2.21
CA TYR A 127 2.53 6.93 1.59
C TYR A 127 3.43 8.15 1.48
N GLN A 128 4.73 7.93 1.63
CA GLN A 128 5.76 8.93 1.40
C GLN A 128 6.52 8.58 0.12
N ILE A 129 6.57 9.54 -0.79
CA ILE A 129 7.28 9.42 -2.06
C ILE A 129 8.45 10.40 -2.01
N GLN A 130 9.65 9.88 -1.77
CA GLN A 130 10.86 10.69 -1.79
C GLN A 130 11.45 10.68 -3.19
N VAL A 131 11.65 11.87 -3.75
CA VAL A 131 12.20 12.06 -5.09
C VAL A 131 13.46 12.88 -4.99
N ASN A 132 14.56 12.33 -5.46
CA ASN A 132 15.83 13.04 -5.63
C ASN A 132 16.05 13.23 -7.13
N VAL A 133 16.20 14.49 -7.55
CA VAL A 133 16.41 14.89 -8.93
C VAL A 133 17.82 15.44 -9.05
N SER A 134 18.63 14.80 -9.89
CA SER A 134 19.98 15.25 -10.21
C SER A 134 20.15 15.34 -11.73
N PRO A 135 21.13 16.12 -12.23
CA PRO A 135 21.34 16.20 -13.67
C PRO A 135 22.12 14.97 -14.18
N LEU A 136 21.71 14.39 -15.32
CA LEU A 136 22.48 13.34 -16.02
C LEU A 136 23.78 13.89 -16.61
N VAL A 137 23.79 15.18 -16.96
CA VAL A 137 24.96 15.91 -17.45
C VAL A 137 25.46 16.83 -16.34
N ALA A 138 26.71 16.68 -15.94
CA ALA A 138 27.29 17.46 -14.85
C ALA A 138 27.01 18.97 -15.00
N ASN A 139 26.55 19.59 -13.91
CA ASN A 139 26.26 21.03 -13.81
C ASN A 139 25.11 21.56 -14.71
N ALA A 140 24.23 20.71 -15.26
CA ALA A 140 23.08 21.19 -16.03
C ALA A 140 22.04 21.94 -15.17
N PHE A 141 21.86 21.52 -13.91
CA PHE A 141 21.07 22.20 -12.89
C PHE A 141 21.48 21.71 -11.49
N ALA A 142 21.08 22.43 -10.43
CA ALA A 142 21.36 22.03 -9.06
C ALA A 142 20.44 20.88 -8.63
N SER A 143 21.02 19.80 -8.09
CA SER A 143 20.23 18.68 -7.56
C SER A 143 19.34 19.12 -6.40
N TYR A 144 18.16 18.52 -6.28
CA TYR A 144 17.21 18.82 -5.22
C TYR A 144 16.41 17.57 -4.83
N GLN A 145 15.89 17.59 -3.61
CA GLN A 145 15.07 16.51 -3.05
C GLN A 145 13.72 17.06 -2.62
N GLN A 146 12.66 16.31 -2.92
CA GLN A 146 11.30 16.61 -2.48
C GLN A 146 10.63 15.35 -1.94
N THR A 147 9.89 15.49 -0.85
CA THR A 147 9.00 14.44 -0.33
C THR A 147 7.57 14.81 -0.66
N LEU A 148 6.88 13.91 -1.37
CA LEU A 148 5.48 14.02 -1.73
C LEU A 148 4.68 13.05 -0.88
N ASN A 149 3.48 13.46 -0.47
CA ASN A 149 2.59 12.62 0.34
C ASN A 149 1.41 12.16 -0.51
N LEU A 150 1.09 10.88 -0.43
CA LEU A 150 -0.02 10.26 -1.15
C LEU A 150 -0.92 9.53 -0.15
N ASN A 151 -2.15 10.02 0.04
CA ASN A 151 -3.10 9.41 0.95
C ASN A 151 -4.02 8.43 0.21
N VAL A 152 -3.90 7.14 0.53
CA VAL A 152 -4.75 6.07 0.00
C VAL A 152 -5.83 5.76 1.04
N ARG A 153 -7.09 5.93 0.64
CA ARG A 153 -8.23 5.67 1.53
C ARG A 153 -8.61 4.19 1.50
N GLU A 154 -9.09 3.69 2.63
CA GLU A 154 -9.66 2.36 2.72
C GLU A 154 -10.93 2.24 1.87
N ASN A 155 -11.22 1.03 1.41
CA ASN A 155 -12.48 0.76 0.73
C ASN A 155 -13.67 0.95 1.70
N PRO A 156 -14.63 1.84 1.39
CA PRO A 156 -15.78 2.08 2.25
C PRO A 156 -16.64 0.84 2.50
N VAL A 157 -16.57 -0.15 1.61
CA VAL A 157 -17.29 -1.43 1.75
C VAL A 157 -16.82 -2.20 2.98
N LYS A 158 -15.53 -2.16 3.33
CA LYS A 158 -15.00 -2.84 4.53
C LYS A 158 -15.61 -2.28 5.82
N TYR A 159 -15.80 -0.95 5.91
CA TYR A 159 -16.47 -0.34 7.05
C TYR A 159 -17.93 -0.76 7.16
N LYS A 160 -18.63 -0.94 6.03
CA LYS A 160 -20.01 -1.44 6.03
C LYS A 160 -20.08 -2.87 6.56
N PHE A 161 -19.21 -3.76 6.08
CA PHE A 161 -19.15 -5.13 6.57
C PHE A 161 -18.78 -5.20 8.05
N PHE A 162 -17.79 -4.42 8.49
CA PHE A 162 -17.45 -4.31 9.91
C PHE A 162 -18.64 -3.85 10.76
N ALA A 163 -19.37 -2.82 10.33
CA ALA A 163 -20.54 -2.32 11.06
C ALA A 163 -21.65 -3.39 11.18
N VAL A 164 -21.91 -4.15 10.12
CA VAL A 164 -22.87 -5.27 10.14
C VAL A 164 -22.43 -6.35 11.11
N ILE A 165 -21.17 -6.79 11.05
CA ILE A 165 -20.62 -7.79 11.97
C ILE A 165 -20.69 -7.30 13.42
N ALA A 166 -20.28 -6.05 13.67
CA ALA A 166 -20.33 -5.45 15.00
C ALA A 166 -21.78 -5.40 15.54
N ALA A 167 -22.77 -5.06 14.70
CA ALA A 167 -24.17 -5.05 15.09
C ALA A 167 -24.68 -6.46 15.45
N ILE A 168 -24.29 -7.48 14.68
CA ILE A 168 -24.62 -8.89 14.98
C ILE A 168 -23.99 -9.31 16.31
N LEU A 169 -22.69 -9.08 16.50
CA LEU A 169 -21.98 -9.44 17.73
C LEU A 169 -22.54 -8.73 18.96
N LEU A 170 -22.85 -7.45 18.84
CA LEU A 170 -23.47 -6.67 19.92
C LEU A 170 -24.86 -7.22 20.26
N SER A 171 -25.67 -7.55 19.25
CA SER A 171 -27.00 -8.15 19.44
C SER A 171 -26.91 -9.52 20.12
N LEU A 172 -25.97 -10.37 19.71
CA LEU A 172 -25.71 -11.66 20.35
C LEU A 172 -25.30 -11.49 21.81
N GLY A 173 -24.38 -10.56 22.09
CA GLY A 173 -23.99 -10.20 23.44
C GLY A 173 -25.18 -9.76 24.28
N LEU A 174 -25.99 -8.83 23.75
CA LEU A 174 -27.17 -8.29 24.42
C LEU A 174 -28.18 -9.39 24.76
N LEU A 175 -28.50 -10.27 23.81
CA LEU A 175 -29.39 -11.41 24.05
C LEU A 175 -28.80 -12.35 25.10
N GLY A 176 -27.50 -12.65 25.04
CA GLY A 176 -26.82 -13.46 26.04
C GLY A 176 -26.91 -12.86 27.44
N GLY A 177 -26.60 -11.57 27.58
CA GLY A 177 -26.70 -10.86 28.86
C GLY A 177 -28.14 -10.76 29.38
N TRP A 178 -29.10 -10.58 28.49
CA TRP A 178 -30.53 -10.54 28.85
C TRP A 178 -31.02 -11.90 29.36
N VAL A 179 -30.64 -13.00 28.71
CA VAL A 179 -31.01 -14.36 29.11
C VAL A 179 -30.35 -14.73 30.44
N ILE A 180 -29.05 -14.44 30.59
CA ILE A 180 -28.31 -14.71 31.83
C ILE A 180 -28.84 -13.87 33.00
N GLY A 181 -29.20 -12.60 32.74
CA GLY A 181 -29.79 -11.71 33.74
C GLY A 181 -31.26 -11.97 34.03
N GLY A 182 -31.93 -12.83 33.24
CA GLY A 182 -33.30 -13.25 33.53
C GLY A 182 -33.30 -14.22 34.71
N GLN A 183 -33.71 -13.76 35.88
CA GLN A 183 -33.78 -14.58 37.08
C GLN A 183 -34.86 -15.67 36.94
N GLU A 184 -34.47 -16.83 36.41
CA GLU A 184 -35.17 -18.09 36.66
C GLU A 184 -34.76 -18.58 38.06
N GLU A 185 -35.75 -18.95 38.89
CA GLU A 185 -35.47 -19.52 40.22
C GLU A 185 -34.60 -20.78 40.07
N ILE A 186 -33.45 -20.77 40.75
CA ILE A 186 -32.55 -21.92 40.79
C ILE A 186 -33.25 -23.01 41.60
N LYS A 187 -33.61 -24.11 40.95
CA LYS A 187 -34.23 -25.25 41.63
C LYS A 187 -33.24 -25.87 42.62
N GLU A 188 -33.76 -26.37 43.73
CA GLU A 188 -32.97 -26.97 44.81
C GLU A 188 -32.09 -28.12 44.25
N GLY A 189 -30.77 -27.98 44.34
CA GLY A 189 -29.78 -28.91 43.77
C GLY A 189 -29.20 -28.52 42.40
N GLU A 190 -29.64 -27.43 41.77
CA GLU A 190 -29.04 -26.88 40.54
C GLU A 190 -28.02 -25.76 40.83
N ILE A 191 -26.97 -25.66 40.00
CA ILE A 191 -25.88 -24.68 40.17
C ILE A 191 -26.16 -23.38 39.37
N ALA A 192 -26.99 -23.44 38.33
CA ALA A 192 -27.40 -22.31 37.50
C ALA A 192 -28.78 -22.58 36.87
N PRO A 193 -29.55 -21.54 36.49
CA PRO A 193 -30.83 -21.71 35.85
C PRO A 193 -30.76 -22.48 34.52
N GLN A 194 -31.85 -23.16 34.15
CA GLN A 194 -31.89 -24.04 32.98
C GLN A 194 -31.57 -23.29 31.68
N SER A 195 -32.06 -22.07 31.51
CA SER A 195 -31.76 -21.18 30.39
C SER A 195 -30.27 -20.88 30.25
N VAL A 196 -29.58 -20.60 31.36
CA VAL A 196 -28.13 -20.33 31.41
C VAL A 196 -27.32 -21.58 31.06
N ARG A 197 -27.73 -22.74 31.58
CA ARG A 197 -27.08 -24.01 31.28
C ARG A 197 -27.20 -24.38 29.81
N LEU A 198 -28.39 -24.26 29.22
CA LEU A 198 -28.63 -24.50 27.79
C LEU A 198 -27.80 -23.55 26.91
N LEU A 199 -27.72 -22.28 27.29
CA LEU A 199 -26.92 -21.29 26.57
C LEU A 199 -25.42 -21.61 26.62
N LEU A 200 -24.88 -21.92 27.80
CA LEU A 200 -23.48 -22.31 27.97
C LEU A 200 -23.14 -23.61 27.23
N SER A 201 -24.01 -24.62 27.32
CA SER A 201 -23.86 -25.89 26.59
C SER A 201 -23.88 -25.68 25.07
N ALA A 202 -24.82 -24.88 24.55
CA ALA A 202 -24.87 -24.54 23.14
C ALA A 202 -23.61 -23.78 22.68
N LEU A 203 -23.15 -22.80 23.47
CA LEU A 203 -21.91 -22.06 23.20
C LEU A 203 -20.68 -22.98 23.19
N THR A 204 -20.64 -23.96 24.07
CA THR A 204 -19.53 -24.92 24.16
C THR A 204 -19.51 -25.82 22.93
N VAL A 205 -20.66 -26.33 22.48
CA VAL A 205 -20.77 -27.12 21.25
C VAL A 205 -20.38 -26.29 20.03
N VAL A 206 -20.87 -25.05 19.93
CA VAL A 206 -20.50 -24.14 18.84
C VAL A 206 -19.00 -23.84 18.86
N ALA A 207 -18.41 -23.60 20.03
CA ALA A 207 -16.97 -23.37 20.17
C ALA A 207 -16.16 -24.61 19.75
N ILE A 208 -16.57 -25.81 20.17
CA ILE A 208 -15.93 -27.07 19.76
C ILE A 208 -16.03 -27.27 18.25
N VAL A 209 -17.22 -27.10 17.67
CA VAL A 209 -17.44 -27.23 16.21
C VAL A 209 -16.63 -26.18 15.45
N THR A 210 -16.56 -24.95 15.95
CA THR A 210 -15.80 -23.87 15.33
C THR A 210 -14.30 -24.13 15.43
N LEU A 211 -13.79 -24.59 16.57
CA LEU A 211 -12.39 -24.96 16.73
C LEU A 211 -12.03 -26.17 15.86
N LEU A 212 -12.89 -27.18 15.77
CA LEU A 212 -12.69 -28.32 14.86
C LEU A 212 -12.70 -27.86 13.41
N PHE A 213 -13.67 -27.02 13.02
CA PHE A 213 -13.75 -26.47 11.67
C PHE A 213 -12.50 -25.64 11.36
N ILE A 214 -12.07 -24.74 12.24
CA ILE A 214 -10.86 -23.93 12.05
C ILE A 214 -9.61 -24.82 11.97
N ASN A 215 -9.45 -25.83 12.84
CA ASN A 215 -8.28 -26.72 12.77
C ASN A 215 -8.29 -27.57 11.49
N ILE A 216 -9.43 -28.15 11.11
CA ILE A 216 -9.56 -28.92 9.86
C ILE A 216 -9.31 -28.01 8.66
N THR A 217 -9.85 -26.79 8.65
CA THR A 217 -9.69 -25.87 7.52
C THR A 217 -8.28 -25.28 7.46
N ALA A 218 -7.62 -25.06 8.60
CA ALA A 218 -6.22 -24.61 8.65
C ALA A 218 -5.24 -25.71 8.20
N GLU A 219 -5.45 -26.95 8.65
CA GLU A 219 -4.66 -28.12 8.24
C GLU A 219 -4.90 -28.45 6.75
N VAL A 220 -6.14 -28.34 6.27
CA VAL A 220 -6.48 -28.51 4.85
C VAL A 220 -5.97 -27.34 4.00
N ALA A 221 -5.90 -26.11 4.54
CA ALA A 221 -5.29 -24.97 3.85
C ALA A 221 -3.76 -25.07 3.80
N GLU A 222 -3.10 -25.63 4.81
CA GLU A 222 -1.66 -25.99 4.76
C GLU A 222 -1.40 -27.21 3.86
N ALA A 223 -2.30 -28.20 3.82
CA ALA A 223 -2.18 -29.40 2.98
C ALA A 223 -2.63 -29.19 1.52
N HIS A 224 -3.38 -28.12 1.21
CA HIS A 224 -3.76 -27.69 -0.14
C HIS A 224 -3.09 -26.38 -0.56
N GLY A 225 -1.78 -26.24 -0.29
CA GLY A 225 -0.91 -25.35 -1.06
C GLY A 225 -0.92 -25.64 -2.58
N ASP A 226 -1.53 -26.75 -3.01
CA ASP A 226 -1.66 -27.18 -4.41
C ASP A 226 -2.89 -26.62 -5.17
N ALA A 227 -3.82 -25.91 -4.50
CA ALA A 227 -5.02 -25.38 -5.18
C ALA A 227 -4.70 -24.24 -6.19
N HIS A 228 -3.49 -23.69 -6.10
CA HIS A 228 -2.89 -22.84 -7.13
C HIS A 228 -1.57 -23.44 -7.58
N SER A 229 -1.57 -24.71 -8.02
CA SER A 229 -0.54 -25.16 -8.95
C SER A 229 -0.45 -24.08 -10.05
N PRO A 230 0.70 -23.43 -10.26
CA PRO A 230 0.83 -22.46 -11.32
C PRO A 230 0.35 -23.19 -12.58
N LYS A 231 -0.68 -22.66 -13.25
CA LYS A 231 -0.93 -23.05 -14.63
C LYS A 231 0.44 -23.06 -15.27
N ASN A 232 0.79 -24.17 -15.92
CA ASN A 232 2.09 -24.48 -16.51
C ASN A 232 2.45 -23.43 -17.58
N GLU A 233 2.62 -22.18 -17.14
CA GLU A 233 2.81 -21.02 -17.96
C GLU A 233 4.27 -21.09 -18.33
N LYS A 234 4.52 -21.26 -19.62
CA LYS A 234 5.86 -21.32 -20.15
C LYS A 234 6.49 -19.94 -20.02
N ILE A 235 7.16 -19.69 -18.90
CA ILE A 235 7.90 -18.45 -18.65
C ILE A 235 9.04 -18.36 -19.67
N ALA A 236 9.17 -17.21 -20.33
CA ALA A 236 10.27 -16.95 -21.24
C ALA A 236 11.62 -17.08 -20.51
N PRO A 237 12.73 -17.38 -21.20
CA PRO A 237 14.03 -17.47 -20.54
C PRO A 237 14.44 -16.12 -19.96
N SER A 238 15.21 -16.14 -18.87
CA SER A 238 15.74 -14.93 -18.21
C SER A 238 16.87 -14.27 -19.00
N ILE A 239 17.31 -14.91 -20.08
CA ILE A 239 18.31 -14.43 -21.04
C ILE A 239 17.82 -14.74 -22.44
N SER A 240 17.93 -13.77 -23.34
CA SER A 240 17.60 -13.95 -24.75
C SER A 240 18.56 -13.15 -25.61
N GLN A 241 18.95 -13.74 -26.73
CA GLN A 241 19.84 -13.12 -27.71
C GLN A 241 19.10 -12.98 -29.04
N SER A 242 19.17 -11.79 -29.64
CA SER A 242 18.59 -11.52 -30.96
C SER A 242 19.38 -10.43 -31.67
N GLN A 243 19.71 -10.66 -32.94
CA GLN A 243 20.35 -9.69 -33.84
C GLN A 243 21.55 -8.93 -33.23
N GLY A 244 22.45 -9.63 -32.53
CA GLY A 244 23.62 -9.00 -31.94
C GLY A 244 23.38 -8.34 -30.58
N MET A 245 22.19 -8.48 -29.99
CA MET A 245 21.84 -7.98 -28.66
C MET A 245 21.54 -9.13 -27.71
N GLU A 246 22.08 -9.04 -26.50
CA GLU A 246 21.74 -9.88 -25.35
C GLU A 246 20.95 -9.04 -24.33
N VAL A 247 19.77 -9.55 -23.95
CA VAL A 247 18.97 -9.00 -22.86
C VAL A 247 18.95 -10.03 -21.73
N ARG A 248 19.24 -9.60 -20.50
CA ARG A 248 19.33 -10.49 -19.34
C ARG A 248 18.70 -9.86 -18.11
N ILE A 249 17.78 -10.60 -17.47
CA ILE A 249 17.30 -10.28 -16.12
C ILE A 249 18.27 -10.87 -15.11
N THR A 250 18.64 -10.07 -14.10
CA THR A 250 19.53 -10.42 -13.00
C THR A 250 18.95 -9.93 -11.68
N GLY A 251 19.48 -10.44 -10.56
CA GLY A 251 19.02 -10.11 -9.21
C GLY A 251 18.38 -11.29 -8.50
N ASN A 252 17.51 -11.00 -7.54
CA ASN A 252 16.84 -11.99 -6.71
C ASN A 252 15.85 -12.85 -7.52
N LYS A 253 15.90 -14.17 -7.32
CA LYS A 253 14.90 -15.15 -7.82
C LYS A 253 13.91 -15.61 -6.75
N LEU A 254 14.28 -15.40 -5.49
CA LEU A 254 13.48 -15.65 -4.31
C LEU A 254 13.30 -14.32 -3.59
N ALA A 255 12.08 -14.04 -3.15
CA ALA A 255 11.73 -12.88 -2.35
C ALA A 255 10.95 -13.32 -1.10
N THR A 256 10.76 -12.40 -0.17
CA THR A 256 9.97 -12.61 1.04
C THR A 256 9.02 -11.42 1.18
N VAL A 257 7.77 -11.67 1.57
CA VAL A 257 6.77 -10.62 1.79
C VAL A 257 7.31 -9.52 2.70
N GLY A 258 7.14 -8.26 2.30
CA GLY A 258 7.58 -7.11 3.11
C GLY A 258 9.08 -6.80 3.03
N ARG A 259 9.86 -7.52 2.21
CA ARG A 259 11.29 -7.25 1.96
C ARG A 259 11.53 -6.83 0.52
N LEU A 260 12.51 -5.96 0.31
CA LEU A 260 12.92 -5.52 -1.02
C LEU A 260 13.69 -6.64 -1.73
N ALA A 261 13.27 -6.98 -2.94
CA ALA A 261 14.03 -7.76 -3.90
C ALA A 261 14.82 -6.83 -4.81
N ASN A 262 16.09 -7.14 -5.07
CA ASN A 262 16.91 -6.42 -6.02
C ASN A 262 16.70 -7.02 -7.40
N LEU A 263 16.35 -6.17 -8.36
CA LEU A 263 16.10 -6.57 -9.74
C LEU A 263 16.87 -5.67 -10.68
N ALA A 264 17.39 -6.26 -11.74
CA ALA A 264 18.06 -5.52 -12.78
C ALA A 264 17.88 -6.19 -14.14
N VAL A 265 17.78 -5.37 -15.18
CA VAL A 265 17.93 -5.82 -16.56
C VAL A 265 19.19 -5.22 -17.15
N GLU A 266 19.94 -6.05 -17.85
CA GLU A 266 21.16 -5.66 -18.57
C GLU A 266 20.95 -5.88 -20.07
N VAL A 267 21.37 -4.89 -20.87
CA VAL A 267 21.33 -4.91 -22.33
C VAL A 267 22.74 -4.69 -22.88
N LYS A 268 23.25 -5.70 -23.58
CA LYS A 268 24.61 -5.70 -24.14
C LYS A 268 24.61 -6.13 -25.59
N ASP A 269 25.63 -5.69 -26.31
CA ASP A 269 25.98 -6.22 -27.61
C ASP A 269 26.56 -7.63 -27.42
N SER A 270 25.94 -8.63 -28.06
CA SER A 270 26.29 -10.04 -27.85
C SER A 270 27.65 -10.42 -28.42
N THR A 271 28.23 -9.59 -29.29
CA THR A 271 29.53 -9.83 -29.93
C THR A 271 30.65 -9.10 -29.20
N THR A 272 30.45 -7.83 -28.89
CA THR A 272 31.47 -6.97 -28.28
C THR A 272 31.39 -6.91 -26.75
N GLY A 273 30.25 -7.33 -26.16
CA GLY A 273 29.96 -7.19 -24.74
C GLY A 273 29.70 -5.74 -24.29
N ALA A 274 29.70 -4.78 -25.22
CA ALA A 274 29.51 -3.38 -24.93
C ALA A 274 28.07 -3.09 -24.48
N ALA A 275 27.92 -2.17 -23.54
CA ALA A 275 26.61 -1.72 -23.06
C ALA A 275 25.82 -1.01 -24.17
N ILE A 276 24.54 -1.40 -24.35
CA ILE A 276 23.63 -0.73 -25.28
C ILE A 276 22.67 0.16 -24.48
N LYS A 277 22.53 1.42 -24.91
CA LYS A 277 21.80 2.47 -24.17
C LYS A 277 20.60 3.02 -24.93
N ASP A 278 20.62 2.94 -26.26
CA ASP A 278 19.59 3.43 -27.18
C ASP A 278 18.47 2.41 -27.39
N VAL A 279 18.00 1.80 -26.29
CA VAL A 279 16.97 0.76 -26.25
C VAL A 279 15.87 1.18 -25.30
N GLY A 280 14.62 1.03 -25.73
CA GLY A 280 13.47 1.16 -24.83
C GLY A 280 13.29 -0.13 -24.04
N LEU A 281 13.03 -0.01 -22.74
CA LEU A 281 12.71 -1.12 -21.86
C LEU A 281 11.27 -0.99 -21.39
N ARG A 282 10.50 -2.07 -21.48
CA ARG A 282 9.20 -2.23 -20.81
C ARG A 282 9.34 -3.34 -19.78
N VAL A 283 9.25 -2.98 -18.51
CA VAL A 283 9.34 -3.89 -17.37
C VAL A 283 7.96 -4.09 -16.78
N LYS A 284 7.62 -5.33 -16.43
CA LYS A 284 6.40 -5.67 -15.68
C LYS A 284 6.71 -6.71 -14.61
N ALA A 285 6.19 -6.52 -13.40
CA ALA A 285 6.05 -7.57 -12.42
C ALA A 285 4.58 -8.00 -12.38
N ILE A 286 4.34 -9.30 -12.49
CA ILE A 286 3.00 -9.89 -12.64
C ILE A 286 2.85 -11.01 -11.62
N ALA A 287 1.84 -10.92 -10.73
CA ALA A 287 1.42 -12.02 -9.88
C ALA A 287 0.76 -13.10 -10.73
N LEU A 288 1.24 -14.34 -10.63
CA LEU A 288 0.87 -15.44 -11.51
C LEU A 288 -0.51 -16.02 -11.23
N GLU A 289 -1.00 -15.90 -9.99
CA GLU A 289 -2.29 -16.44 -9.55
C GLU A 289 -3.45 -15.85 -10.37
N ASP A 290 -3.50 -14.52 -10.45
CA ASP A 290 -4.58 -13.77 -11.12
C ASP A 290 -4.13 -13.03 -12.39
N ASN A 291 -2.88 -13.23 -12.82
CA ASN A 291 -2.24 -12.47 -13.90
C ASN A 291 -2.34 -10.94 -13.67
N LEU A 292 -2.15 -10.52 -12.42
CA LEU A 292 -2.26 -9.14 -11.97
C LEU A 292 -0.92 -8.44 -12.10
N THR A 293 -0.88 -7.33 -12.84
CA THR A 293 0.32 -6.47 -12.89
C THR A 293 0.43 -5.69 -11.58
N VAL A 294 1.52 -5.90 -10.84
CA VAL A 294 1.79 -5.21 -9.57
C VAL A 294 2.75 -4.03 -9.74
N PHE A 295 3.61 -4.09 -10.75
CA PHE A 295 4.49 -3.00 -11.14
C PHE A 295 4.66 -2.99 -12.67
N ALA A 296 4.72 -1.79 -13.24
CA ALA A 296 5.13 -1.61 -14.63
C ALA A 296 5.95 -0.34 -14.81
N TYR A 297 6.92 -0.38 -15.70
CA TYR A 297 7.75 0.77 -16.01
C TYR A 297 8.18 0.75 -17.48
N GLN A 298 8.23 1.93 -18.09
CA GLN A 298 8.79 2.11 -19.43
C GLN A 298 9.87 3.19 -19.41
N GLY A 299 11.07 2.86 -19.87
CA GLY A 299 12.17 3.82 -19.92
C GLY A 299 13.41 3.28 -20.60
N PHE A 300 14.57 3.67 -20.11
CA PHE A 300 15.87 3.43 -20.76
C PHE A 300 16.89 2.83 -19.78
N PRO A 301 17.87 2.05 -20.27
CA PRO A 301 19.04 1.69 -19.49
C PRO A 301 19.89 2.92 -19.12
N ASN A 302 20.69 2.78 -18.05
CA ASN A 302 21.68 3.76 -17.62
C ASN A 302 22.94 3.73 -18.50
N SER A 303 23.97 4.48 -18.12
CA SER A 303 25.26 4.54 -18.83
C SER A 303 26.03 3.21 -18.89
N GLU A 304 25.66 2.22 -18.09
CA GLU A 304 26.22 0.86 -18.11
C GLU A 304 25.35 -0.14 -18.90
N GLY A 305 24.25 0.32 -19.53
CA GLY A 305 23.32 -0.56 -20.22
C GLY A 305 22.43 -1.35 -19.25
N LYS A 306 22.23 -0.83 -18.03
CA LYS A 306 21.43 -1.49 -16.99
C LYS A 306 20.27 -0.62 -16.53
N LEU A 307 19.16 -1.25 -16.17
CA LEU A 307 18.13 -0.66 -15.35
C LEU A 307 18.06 -1.45 -14.05
N ILE A 308 18.17 -0.78 -12.91
CA ILE A 308 18.18 -1.38 -11.58
C ILE A 308 17.00 -0.80 -10.79
N TRP A 309 16.25 -1.67 -10.13
CA TRP A 309 15.21 -1.28 -9.21
C TRP A 309 15.11 -2.27 -8.05
N GLN A 310 14.51 -1.83 -6.97
CA GLN A 310 14.14 -2.67 -5.86
C GLN A 310 12.63 -2.60 -5.67
N GLU A 311 12.02 -3.77 -5.52
CA GLU A 311 10.57 -3.88 -5.38
C GLU A 311 10.26 -4.80 -4.21
N GLN A 312 9.26 -4.41 -3.42
CA GLN A 312 8.69 -5.27 -2.40
C GLN A 312 7.45 -5.98 -2.94
N PHE A 313 7.44 -7.30 -2.80
CA PHE A 313 6.24 -8.11 -2.98
C PHE A 313 5.43 -8.13 -1.68
N PHE A 314 4.13 -7.87 -1.77
CA PHE A 314 3.25 -7.71 -0.62
C PHE A 314 2.38 -8.94 -0.34
N ASP A 315 2.28 -9.87 -1.29
CA ASP A 315 1.64 -11.18 -1.12
C ASP A 315 2.67 -12.31 -1.30
N GLY A 316 2.29 -13.52 -0.88
CA GLY A 316 3.12 -14.72 -1.03
C GLY A 316 2.90 -15.48 -2.34
N ALA A 317 2.22 -14.88 -3.33
CA ALA A 317 1.95 -15.56 -4.58
C ALA A 317 3.23 -15.59 -5.45
N PRO A 318 3.43 -16.64 -6.26
CA PRO A 318 4.48 -16.64 -7.29
C PRO A 318 4.30 -15.48 -8.26
N HIS A 319 5.39 -14.83 -8.62
CA HIS A 319 5.42 -13.72 -9.58
C HIS A 319 6.27 -14.07 -10.80
N LYS A 320 6.07 -13.34 -11.90
CA LYS A 320 7.05 -13.24 -13.00
C LYS A 320 7.44 -11.79 -13.22
N VAL A 321 8.72 -11.57 -13.46
CA VAL A 321 9.23 -10.30 -13.98
C VAL A 321 9.46 -10.49 -15.48
N GLU A 322 8.72 -9.74 -16.29
CA GLU A 322 8.85 -9.73 -17.76
C GLU A 322 9.52 -8.42 -18.19
N VAL A 323 10.50 -8.54 -19.08
CA VAL A 323 11.12 -7.39 -19.73
C VAL A 323 11.08 -7.56 -21.23
N GLU A 324 10.59 -6.52 -21.90
CA GLU A 324 10.60 -6.39 -23.36
C GLU A 324 11.54 -5.24 -23.74
N ALA A 325 12.62 -5.56 -24.44
CA ALA A 325 13.50 -4.59 -25.06
C ALA A 325 12.99 -4.25 -26.47
N ILE A 326 12.78 -2.97 -26.74
CA ILE A 326 12.22 -2.46 -28.00
C ILE A 326 13.15 -1.43 -28.65
N SER A 327 13.15 -1.40 -29.98
CA SER A 327 13.81 -0.34 -30.74
C SER A 327 13.05 0.96 -30.59
N LEU A 328 13.79 2.06 -30.43
CA LEU A 328 13.23 3.40 -30.44
C LEU A 328 13.27 3.95 -31.87
N PRO A 329 12.31 4.80 -32.28
CA PRO A 329 12.32 5.41 -33.61
C PRO A 329 13.61 6.19 -33.92
N GLU A 330 14.22 6.78 -32.89
CA GLU A 330 15.46 7.58 -32.99
C GLU A 330 16.73 6.76 -32.68
N SER A 331 16.60 5.46 -32.44
CA SER A 331 17.75 4.59 -32.14
C SER A 331 18.61 4.38 -33.39
N SER A 332 19.93 4.27 -33.17
CA SER A 332 20.89 3.97 -34.23
C SER A 332 20.72 2.56 -34.79
N ARG A 333 20.06 1.67 -34.03
CA ARG A 333 19.80 0.28 -34.39
C ARG A 333 18.31 -0.01 -34.37
N GLN A 334 17.85 -0.78 -35.34
CA GLN A 334 16.49 -1.32 -35.40
C GLN A 334 16.56 -2.84 -35.29
N PHE A 335 15.80 -3.41 -34.37
CA PHE A 335 15.72 -4.82 -34.02
C PHE A 335 14.30 -5.19 -33.57
N PRO A 336 13.84 -6.44 -33.78
CA PRO A 336 12.55 -6.91 -33.29
C PRO A 336 12.55 -6.98 -31.76
N ALA A 337 11.39 -6.78 -31.13
CA ALA A 337 11.28 -6.80 -29.68
C ALA A 337 11.84 -8.09 -29.08
N VAL A 338 12.73 -7.96 -28.08
CA VAL A 338 13.34 -9.09 -27.37
C VAL A 338 12.70 -9.22 -26.01
N LYS A 339 12.04 -10.36 -25.77
CA LYS A 339 11.37 -10.65 -24.50
C LYS A 339 12.18 -11.61 -23.67
N VAL A 340 12.31 -11.30 -22.39
CA VAL A 340 12.88 -12.16 -21.36
C VAL A 340 11.96 -12.16 -20.15
N ALA A 341 11.95 -13.26 -19.40
CA ALA A 341 11.19 -13.32 -18.16
C ALA A 341 11.93 -14.11 -17.08
N GLN A 342 11.64 -13.81 -15.82
CA GLN A 342 12.18 -14.53 -14.67
C GLN A 342 11.04 -14.85 -13.71
N SER A 343 10.90 -16.13 -13.36
CA SER A 343 10.03 -16.54 -12.26
C SER A 343 10.61 -16.07 -10.94
N MET A 344 9.74 -15.61 -10.05
CA MET A 344 10.06 -15.19 -8.70
C MET A 344 9.14 -15.89 -7.72
N GLU A 345 9.69 -16.76 -6.90
CA GLU A 345 8.95 -17.33 -5.78
C GLU A 345 9.01 -16.34 -4.61
N VAL A 346 7.85 -16.09 -4.00
CA VAL A 346 7.73 -15.17 -2.87
C VAL A 346 7.31 -15.95 -1.63
N GLU A 347 8.17 -15.97 -0.62
CA GLU A 347 7.85 -16.57 0.66
C GLU A 347 6.81 -15.72 1.40
N GLY A 348 5.60 -16.28 1.55
CA GLY A 348 4.52 -15.68 2.33
C GLY A 348 4.84 -15.67 3.83
N ILE A 349 4.59 -14.55 4.50
CA ILE A 349 4.69 -14.44 5.96
C ILE A 349 3.28 -14.31 6.55
N ALA A 350 2.93 -15.24 7.43
CA ALA A 350 1.66 -15.18 8.15
C ALA A 350 1.58 -13.94 9.07
N PRO A 351 0.40 -13.33 9.26
CA PRO A 351 0.23 -12.23 10.19
C PRO A 351 0.68 -12.63 11.61
N PRO A 352 1.47 -11.78 12.32
CA PRO A 352 1.94 -12.08 13.66
C PRO A 352 0.80 -12.40 14.64
N MET A 353 1.04 -13.36 15.55
CA MET A 353 0.00 -13.84 16.48
C MET A 353 -0.65 -12.70 17.29
N TYR A 354 0.12 -11.71 17.74
CA TYR A 354 -0.41 -10.60 18.53
C TYR A 354 -1.45 -9.75 17.76
N ILE A 355 -1.33 -9.65 16.43
CA ILE A 355 -2.31 -8.95 15.58
C ILE A 355 -3.65 -9.69 15.61
N ARG A 356 -3.59 -11.02 15.51
CA ARG A 356 -4.78 -11.89 15.61
C ARG A 356 -5.43 -11.77 16.99
N LEU A 357 -4.63 -11.68 18.06
CA LEU A 357 -5.13 -11.48 19.44
C LEU A 357 -5.81 -10.12 19.62
N ILE A 358 -5.32 -9.05 18.98
CA ILE A 358 -5.96 -7.73 19.02
C ILE A 358 -7.32 -7.76 18.32
N GLY A 359 -7.42 -8.40 17.15
CA GLY A 359 -8.69 -8.61 16.47
C GLY A 359 -9.70 -9.39 17.32
N LEU A 360 -9.24 -10.50 17.93
CA LEU A 360 -10.04 -11.28 18.87
C LEU A 360 -10.51 -10.46 20.06
N PHE A 361 -9.63 -9.62 20.63
CA PHE A 361 -9.98 -8.72 21.73
C PHE A 361 -11.09 -7.75 21.32
N TYR A 362 -11.01 -7.11 20.15
CA TYR A 362 -12.06 -6.19 19.70
C TYR A 362 -13.41 -6.87 19.51
N PHE A 363 -13.44 -8.02 18.83
CA PHE A 363 -14.71 -8.75 18.65
C PHE A 363 -15.28 -9.25 19.97
N THR A 364 -14.43 -9.73 20.88
CA THR A 364 -14.86 -10.16 22.22
C THR A 364 -15.38 -8.97 23.05
N ALA A 365 -14.72 -7.82 22.97
CA ALA A 365 -15.16 -6.61 23.67
C ALA A 365 -16.53 -6.12 23.18
N ILE A 366 -16.82 -6.20 21.88
CA ILE A 366 -18.14 -5.87 21.33
C ILE A 366 -19.23 -6.78 21.91
N VAL A 367 -18.98 -8.10 21.97
CA VAL A 367 -19.90 -9.06 22.57
C VAL A 367 -20.07 -8.78 24.07
N GLY A 368 -18.97 -8.58 24.80
CA GLY A 368 -18.98 -8.28 26.23
C GLY A 368 -19.73 -6.99 26.56
N MET A 369 -19.59 -5.96 25.73
CA MET A 369 -20.36 -4.72 25.84
C MET A 369 -21.87 -4.97 25.65
N GLY A 370 -22.24 -5.74 24.63
CA GLY A 370 -23.63 -6.18 24.45
C GLY A 370 -24.16 -6.91 25.69
N MET A 371 -23.41 -7.86 26.22
CA MET A 371 -23.77 -8.64 27.40
C MET A 371 -23.95 -7.77 28.64
N ALA A 372 -23.04 -6.83 28.90
CA ALA A 372 -23.16 -5.89 29.99
C ALA A 372 -24.43 -5.03 29.87
N ILE A 373 -24.76 -4.57 28.67
CA ILE A 373 -26.02 -3.84 28.40
C ILE A 373 -27.23 -4.72 28.72
N GLY A 374 -27.25 -5.97 28.24
CA GLY A 374 -28.33 -6.92 28.51
C GLY A 374 -28.56 -7.18 29.99
N LEU A 375 -27.48 -7.41 30.75
CA LEU A 375 -27.52 -7.59 32.21
C LEU A 375 -28.02 -6.34 32.92
N LEU A 376 -27.53 -5.15 32.54
CA LEU A 376 -27.96 -3.88 33.12
C LEU A 376 -29.44 -3.60 32.87
N ILE A 377 -29.98 -3.97 31.70
CA ILE A 377 -31.41 -3.82 31.41
C ILE A 377 -32.24 -4.70 32.35
N GLN A 378 -31.84 -5.94 32.58
CA GLN A 378 -32.55 -6.83 33.50
C GLN A 378 -32.47 -6.32 34.94
N HIS A 379 -31.28 -5.95 35.40
CA HIS A 379 -31.11 -5.42 36.76
C HIS A 379 -31.95 -4.15 37.02
N ARG A 380 -32.12 -3.29 36.01
CA ARG A 380 -32.98 -2.09 36.13
C ARG A 380 -34.46 -2.40 36.20
N LYS A 381 -34.92 -3.50 35.59
CA LYS A 381 -36.34 -3.93 35.69
C LYS A 381 -36.69 -4.42 37.10
N GLU A 382 -35.69 -4.86 37.86
CA GLU A 382 -35.84 -5.37 39.22
C GLU A 382 -35.87 -4.25 40.28
N LEU A 383 -35.39 -3.05 39.97
CA LEU A 383 -35.48 -1.93 40.90
C LEU A 383 -36.96 -1.57 41.08
N PRO A 384 -37.51 -1.64 42.30
CA PRO A 384 -38.90 -1.29 42.53
C PRO A 384 -39.09 0.17 42.14
N VAL A 385 -40.09 0.44 41.29
CA VAL A 385 -40.64 1.79 41.13
C VAL A 385 -40.99 2.24 42.55
N ARG A 386 -40.21 3.16 43.12
CA ARG A 386 -40.58 3.85 44.36
C ARG A 386 -41.93 4.51 44.07
N GLY A 387 -42.99 3.87 44.53
CA GLY A 387 -44.36 4.37 44.43
C GLY A 387 -44.49 5.67 45.20
N ASN A 388 -45.25 6.59 44.61
CA ASN A 388 -45.87 7.73 45.29
C ASN A 388 -46.80 7.28 46.41
#